data_AF-A0A0D6A9Z6-F1
#
_entry.id   AF-A0A0D6A9Z6-F1
#
_cell.length_a   1.000
_cell.length_b   1.000
_cell.length_c   1.000
_cell.angle_alpha   90.00
_cell.angle_beta   90.00
_cell.angle_gamma   90.00
#
_symmetry.space_group_name_H-M   'P 1'
#
loop_
_entity.id
_entity.type
_entity.pdbx_description
1 polymer ?
#
loop_
_entity_poly.entity_id
_entity_poly.type
_entity_poly.pdbx_seq_one_letter_code
_entity_poly.pdbx_strand_id
1 'polypeptide(L)'
;MIKIEIFINEVSLKGQYPTQQEFEIALKVLKSIFELINTLKQENISKKTYYTEVLLNYESIKGKNFQASFNQISDKSLKRAIINIIFNKTNPKDWQTEQVHFDEDNFDYFDGEDYEDVKNTSLAEVTERQLTVGSKYLLINFKDSQFKILHQNINDCCSIQIIKNNDERNKTYLDSTESKTGLENWLEKNYKLSQFQYDESSSSPPADYQTILKNSSRFEKIGREYDGRSIYREKETAYYWYIDNLHCGKKAHLEVFYSQGKKHLGESDLEGNIDSTKSDPNKRIDKYL
;
A
#
# COMPACT_ATOMS: atom_id res chain seq x y z
N MET A 1 6.70 4.57 10.38
CA MET A 1 6.12 3.59 9.44
C MET A 1 4.81 4.15 8.95
N ILE A 2 4.68 4.35 7.64
CA ILE A 2 3.45 4.83 7.00
C ILE A 2 2.39 3.75 7.21
N LYS A 3 1.20 4.11 7.70
CA LYS A 3 0.08 3.17 7.84
C LYS A 3 -0.85 3.38 6.65
N ILE A 4 -1.18 2.30 5.96
CA ILE A 4 -2.07 2.31 4.81
C ILE A 4 -3.12 1.25 5.03
N GLU A 5 -4.39 1.65 4.98
CA GLU A 5 -5.52 0.73 5.08
C GLU A 5 -6.33 0.82 3.78
N ILE A 6 -6.49 -0.33 3.12
CA ILE A 6 -7.09 -0.46 1.79
C ILE A 6 -8.28 -1.41 1.89
N PHE A 7 -9.43 -1.02 1.35
CA PHE A 7 -10.67 -1.79 1.41
C PHE A 7 -11.11 -2.15 0.00
N ILE A 8 -11.50 -3.40 -0.23
CA ILE A 8 -12.24 -3.75 -1.45
C ILE A 8 -13.65 -3.19 -1.30
N ASN A 9 -14.08 -2.38 -2.26
CA ASN A 9 -15.42 -1.77 -2.27
C ASN A 9 -16.42 -2.68 -2.99
N GLU A 10 -17.13 -3.50 -2.24
CA GLU A 10 -18.19 -4.38 -2.76
C GLU A 10 -19.35 -3.61 -3.40
N VAL A 11 -19.67 -2.40 -2.92
CA VAL A 11 -20.76 -1.57 -3.48
C VAL A 11 -20.46 -1.12 -4.91
N SER A 12 -19.18 -1.13 -5.32
CA SER A 12 -18.78 -0.82 -6.70
C SER A 12 -19.14 -1.90 -7.72
N LEU A 13 -19.73 -3.03 -7.27
CA LEU A 13 -20.13 -4.16 -8.09
C LEU A 13 -21.68 -4.23 -8.16
N LYS A 14 -22.28 -3.66 -9.22
CA LYS A 14 -23.74 -3.56 -9.45
C LYS A 14 -24.18 -4.23 -10.77
N GLY A 15 -23.59 -5.36 -11.11
CA GLY A 15 -23.94 -6.15 -12.29
C GLY A 15 -23.42 -5.54 -13.60
N GLN A 16 -22.38 -4.71 -13.53
CA GLN A 16 -21.91 -3.88 -14.64
C GLN A 16 -21.26 -4.65 -15.79
N TYR A 17 -20.93 -5.94 -15.63
CA TYR A 17 -20.26 -6.71 -16.69
C TYR A 17 -21.29 -7.44 -17.55
N PRO A 18 -21.37 -7.14 -18.87
CA PRO A 18 -22.25 -7.86 -19.78
C PRO A 18 -21.91 -9.35 -19.91
N THR A 19 -20.63 -9.71 -19.80
CA THR A 19 -20.14 -11.06 -20.05
C THR A 19 -19.18 -11.58 -18.98
N GLN A 20 -19.02 -12.91 -18.92
CA GLN A 20 -17.99 -13.57 -18.11
C GLN A 20 -16.58 -13.08 -18.46
N GLN A 21 -16.32 -12.82 -19.75
CA GLN A 21 -15.02 -12.35 -20.21
C GLN A 21 -14.69 -10.96 -19.65
N GLU A 22 -15.65 -10.04 -19.64
CA GLU A 22 -15.47 -8.69 -19.08
C GLU A 22 -15.28 -8.73 -17.57
N PHE A 23 -16.03 -9.58 -16.86
CA PHE A 23 -15.81 -9.82 -15.43
C PHE A 23 -14.39 -10.34 -15.16
N GLU A 24 -13.89 -11.30 -15.94
CA GLU A 24 -12.51 -11.79 -15.81
C GLU A 24 -11.46 -10.72 -16.12
N ILE A 25 -11.74 -9.80 -17.06
CA ILE A 25 -10.89 -8.64 -17.34
C ILE A 25 -10.85 -7.71 -16.11
N ALA A 26 -11.99 -7.43 -15.49
CA ALA A 26 -12.03 -6.62 -14.28
C ALA A 26 -11.26 -7.26 -13.12
N LEU A 27 -11.35 -8.58 -12.94
CA LEU A 27 -10.56 -9.30 -11.95
C LEU A 27 -9.05 -9.24 -12.24
N LYS A 28 -8.62 -9.23 -13.50
CA LYS A 28 -7.21 -9.01 -13.86
C LYS A 28 -6.74 -7.62 -13.46
N VAL A 29 -7.59 -6.60 -13.58
CA VAL A 29 -7.28 -5.24 -13.09
C VAL A 29 -7.14 -5.24 -11.58
N LEU A 30 -8.11 -5.80 -10.84
CA LEU A 30 -8.04 -5.94 -9.38
C LEU A 30 -6.76 -6.66 -8.95
N LYS A 31 -6.42 -7.77 -9.60
CA LYS A 31 -5.17 -8.51 -9.37
C LYS A 31 -3.94 -7.61 -9.54
N SER A 32 -3.88 -6.80 -10.60
CA SER A 32 -2.74 -5.91 -10.87
C SER A 32 -2.54 -4.83 -9.79
N ILE A 33 -3.63 -4.33 -9.22
CA ILE A 33 -3.62 -3.38 -8.10
C ILE A 33 -3.02 -4.07 -6.87
N PHE A 34 -3.50 -5.27 -6.52
CA PHE A 34 -3.00 -6.00 -5.36
C PHE A 34 -1.56 -6.51 -5.54
N GLU A 35 -1.13 -6.81 -6.76
CA GLU A 35 0.28 -7.07 -7.06
C GLU A 35 1.15 -5.86 -6.71
N LEU A 36 0.73 -4.64 -7.09
CA LEU A 36 1.42 -3.41 -6.69
C LEU A 36 1.38 -3.19 -5.16
N ILE A 37 0.24 -3.40 -4.51
CA ILE A 37 0.16 -3.33 -3.03
C ILE A 37 1.16 -4.30 -2.41
N ASN A 38 1.32 -5.49 -2.96
CA ASN A 38 2.24 -6.51 -2.46
C ASN A 38 3.72 -6.13 -2.66
N THR A 39 4.08 -5.38 -3.71
CA THR A 39 5.45 -4.88 -3.89
C THR A 39 5.84 -3.75 -2.93
N LEU A 40 4.87 -3.11 -2.26
CA LEU A 40 5.16 -2.12 -1.23
C LEU A 40 5.95 -2.76 -0.08
N LYS A 41 7.21 -2.31 0.10
CA LYS A 41 8.18 -2.80 1.09
C LYS A 41 7.68 -2.55 2.52
N GLN A 42 7.59 -3.62 3.31
CA GLN A 42 7.05 -3.61 4.69
C GLN A 42 7.85 -2.73 5.66
N GLU A 43 9.13 -2.52 5.40
CA GLU A 43 10.03 -1.75 6.27
C GLU A 43 9.60 -0.28 6.42
N ASN A 44 8.84 0.24 5.45
CA ASN A 44 8.39 1.63 5.43
C ASN A 44 6.87 1.78 5.56
N ILE A 45 6.14 0.73 5.18
CA ILE A 45 4.68 0.75 5.05
C ILE A 45 4.10 -0.43 5.85
N SER A 46 3.33 -0.10 6.88
CA SER A 46 2.36 -1.02 7.47
C SER A 46 1.10 -0.96 6.61
N LYS A 47 0.86 -2.01 5.83
CA LYS A 47 -0.35 -2.13 5.01
C LYS A 47 -1.31 -3.11 5.66
N LYS A 48 -2.59 -2.71 5.75
CA LYS A 48 -3.69 -3.63 5.99
C LYS A 48 -4.63 -3.56 4.80
N THR A 49 -5.01 -4.73 4.30
CA THR A 49 -6.05 -4.86 3.29
C THR A 49 -7.28 -5.44 3.95
N TYR A 50 -8.46 -5.02 3.53
CA TYR A 50 -9.72 -5.51 4.07
C TYR A 50 -10.68 -5.90 2.95
N TYR A 51 -11.51 -6.88 3.25
CA TYR A 51 -12.63 -7.34 2.44
C TYR A 51 -13.84 -7.60 3.34
N THR A 52 -14.96 -7.97 2.74
CA THR A 52 -16.12 -8.54 3.44
C THR A 52 -16.68 -9.72 2.64
N GLU A 53 -17.24 -10.71 3.32
CA GLU A 53 -17.96 -11.81 2.68
C GLU A 53 -19.24 -11.35 1.97
N VAL A 54 -19.77 -10.17 2.32
CA VAL A 54 -20.94 -9.58 1.62
C VAL A 54 -20.67 -9.40 0.13
N LEU A 55 -19.39 -9.17 -0.27
CA LEU A 55 -18.95 -9.13 -1.67
C LEU A 55 -19.46 -10.30 -2.52
N LEU A 56 -19.55 -11.50 -1.93
CA LEU A 56 -19.93 -12.72 -2.66
C LEU A 56 -21.37 -12.66 -3.19
N ASN A 57 -22.20 -11.82 -2.58
CA ASN A 57 -23.62 -11.67 -2.88
C ASN A 57 -23.90 -10.56 -3.90
N TYR A 58 -22.96 -9.63 -4.12
CA TYR A 58 -23.14 -8.54 -5.08
C TYR A 58 -23.17 -9.07 -6.53
N GLU A 59 -24.04 -8.49 -7.36
CA GLU A 59 -24.13 -8.85 -8.77
C GLU A 59 -22.86 -8.44 -9.50
N SER A 60 -22.18 -9.39 -10.13
CA SER A 60 -21.01 -9.08 -10.99
C SER A 60 -21.45 -8.92 -12.44
N ILE A 61 -22.32 -9.82 -12.86
CA ILE A 61 -23.01 -9.82 -14.15
C ILE A 61 -24.50 -9.78 -13.80
N LYS A 62 -25.31 -9.02 -14.55
CA LYS A 62 -26.75 -8.91 -14.28
C LYS A 62 -27.41 -10.29 -14.06
N GLY A 63 -28.04 -10.47 -12.90
CA GLY A 63 -28.67 -11.74 -12.49
C GLY A 63 -27.71 -12.86 -12.06
N LYS A 64 -26.41 -12.56 -11.90
CA LYS A 64 -25.38 -13.49 -11.37
C LYS A 64 -24.50 -12.77 -10.35
N ASN A 65 -24.58 -13.21 -9.10
CA ASN A 65 -23.70 -12.73 -8.04
C ASN A 65 -22.21 -13.08 -8.28
N PHE A 66 -21.33 -12.42 -7.54
CA PHE A 66 -19.88 -12.61 -7.63
C PHE A 66 -19.51 -14.08 -7.48
N GLN A 67 -20.06 -14.79 -6.49
CA GLN A 67 -19.74 -16.21 -6.27
C GLN A 67 -20.05 -17.08 -7.49
N ALA A 68 -21.22 -16.90 -8.10
CA ALA A 68 -21.64 -17.64 -9.28
C ALA A 68 -20.73 -17.38 -10.49
N SER A 69 -20.41 -16.12 -10.76
CA SER A 69 -19.50 -15.74 -11.86
C SER A 69 -18.06 -16.16 -11.59
N PHE A 70 -17.61 -16.08 -10.34
CA PHE A 70 -16.29 -16.50 -9.90
C PHE A 70 -16.08 -18.01 -10.07
N ASN A 71 -17.11 -18.81 -9.81
CA ASN A 71 -17.07 -20.25 -9.99
C ASN A 71 -16.89 -20.66 -11.46
N GLN A 72 -17.36 -19.84 -12.41
CA GLN A 72 -17.25 -20.08 -13.86
C GLN A 72 -15.86 -19.75 -14.44
N ILE A 73 -14.95 -19.13 -13.67
CA ILE A 73 -13.59 -18.81 -14.15
C ILE A 73 -12.81 -20.08 -14.46
N SER A 74 -12.39 -20.20 -15.71
CA SER A 74 -11.60 -21.34 -16.21
C SER A 74 -10.10 -21.19 -15.95
N ASP A 75 -9.59 -19.96 -15.94
CA ASP A 75 -8.19 -19.64 -15.64
C ASP A 75 -7.90 -19.91 -14.14
N LYS A 76 -7.27 -21.06 -13.88
CA LYS A 76 -6.90 -21.49 -12.53
C LYS A 76 -5.91 -20.54 -11.85
N SER A 77 -5.04 -19.87 -12.61
CA SER A 77 -4.05 -18.93 -12.08
C SER A 77 -4.74 -17.67 -11.58
N LEU A 78 -5.63 -17.10 -12.41
CA LEU A 78 -6.45 -15.96 -12.03
C LEU A 78 -7.33 -16.29 -10.82
N LYS A 79 -8.03 -17.45 -10.86
CA LYS A 79 -8.88 -17.89 -9.76
C LYS A 79 -8.12 -18.00 -8.44
N ARG A 80 -6.92 -18.59 -8.47
CA ARG A 80 -6.04 -18.69 -7.28
C ARG A 80 -5.57 -17.32 -6.80
N ALA A 81 -5.20 -16.41 -7.70
CA ALA A 81 -4.78 -15.07 -7.34
C ALA A 81 -5.90 -14.29 -6.64
N ILE A 82 -7.14 -14.36 -7.15
CA ILE A 82 -8.29 -13.72 -6.53
C ILE A 82 -8.66 -14.37 -5.20
N ILE A 83 -8.56 -15.70 -5.08
CA ILE A 83 -8.71 -16.37 -3.77
C ILE A 83 -7.70 -15.82 -2.77
N ASN A 84 -6.46 -15.60 -3.20
CA ASN A 84 -5.44 -15.04 -2.34
C ASN A 84 -5.68 -13.57 -1.95
N ILE A 85 -6.41 -12.83 -2.79
CA ILE A 85 -6.76 -11.42 -2.57
C ILE A 85 -8.02 -11.25 -1.72
N ILE A 86 -8.95 -12.21 -1.76
CA ILE A 86 -10.24 -12.08 -1.05
C ILE A 86 -10.27 -12.97 0.20
N PHE A 87 -9.75 -14.21 0.13
CA PHE A 87 -9.98 -15.22 1.16
C PHE A 87 -8.73 -15.68 1.91
N ASN A 88 -7.53 -15.21 1.52
CA ASN A 88 -6.34 -15.63 2.23
C ASN A 88 -6.26 -14.92 3.59
N LYS A 89 -6.56 -15.67 4.65
CA LYS A 89 -6.55 -15.25 6.05
C LYS A 89 -5.24 -14.59 6.54
N THR A 90 -4.16 -14.61 5.75
CA THR A 90 -2.89 -13.95 6.08
C THR A 90 -2.72 -12.54 5.50
N ASN A 91 -3.52 -12.12 4.51
CA ASN A 91 -3.32 -10.84 3.80
C ASN A 91 -4.49 -9.86 4.00
N PRO A 92 -5.70 -10.09 3.46
CA PRO A 92 -6.84 -9.24 3.73
C PRO A 92 -7.66 -9.77 4.90
N LYS A 93 -8.10 -8.87 5.76
CA LYS A 93 -8.93 -9.18 6.92
C LYS A 93 -10.39 -8.88 6.60
N ASP A 94 -11.28 -9.68 7.15
CA ASP A 94 -12.69 -9.30 7.17
C ASP A 94 -12.85 -8.11 8.12
N TRP A 95 -13.24 -6.95 7.58
CA TRP A 95 -13.39 -5.76 8.40
C TRP A 95 -14.52 -5.91 9.42
N GLN A 96 -15.51 -6.78 9.19
CA GLN A 96 -16.62 -7.00 10.14
C GLN A 96 -16.12 -7.53 11.49
N THR A 97 -14.96 -8.21 11.50
CA THR A 97 -14.32 -8.66 12.74
C THR A 97 -13.61 -7.55 13.52
N GLU A 98 -13.33 -6.43 12.87
CA GLU A 98 -12.70 -5.22 13.41
C GLU A 98 -13.63 -3.99 13.22
N GLN A 99 -14.95 -4.19 13.12
CA GLN A 99 -15.94 -3.15 12.81
C GLN A 99 -15.83 -1.99 13.82
N VAL A 100 -15.87 -0.76 13.30
CA VAL A 100 -15.82 0.44 14.16
C VAL A 100 -17.10 1.27 14.14
N HIS A 101 -17.92 1.14 13.10
CA HIS A 101 -19.21 1.84 13.05
C HIS A 101 -20.26 1.13 13.90
N PHE A 102 -21.20 1.92 14.42
CA PHE A 102 -22.27 1.42 15.27
C PHE A 102 -23.46 0.93 14.46
N ASP A 103 -24.13 -0.12 14.93
CA ASP A 103 -25.33 -0.68 14.32
C ASP A 103 -26.54 0.26 14.39
N GLU A 104 -26.45 1.39 15.10
CA GLU A 104 -27.47 2.43 15.13
C GLU A 104 -27.23 3.55 14.11
N ASP A 105 -26.00 3.69 13.60
CA ASP A 105 -25.65 4.73 12.64
C ASP A 105 -26.20 4.41 11.24
N ASN A 106 -26.59 5.43 10.49
CA ASN A 106 -27.02 5.30 9.09
C ASN A 106 -25.99 5.93 8.17
N PHE A 107 -25.75 5.29 7.03
CA PHE A 107 -24.79 5.75 6.04
C PHE A 107 -25.39 5.61 4.66
N ASP A 108 -25.46 6.72 3.93
CA ASP A 108 -26.05 6.76 2.60
C ASP A 108 -25.08 7.38 1.61
N TYR A 109 -25.06 6.89 0.37
CA TYR A 109 -24.40 7.57 -0.73
C TYR A 109 -25.43 7.98 -1.79
N PHE A 110 -25.17 9.08 -2.48
CA PHE A 110 -26.02 9.54 -3.58
C PHE A 110 -25.50 8.96 -4.91
N ASP A 111 -26.34 8.23 -5.63
CA ASP A 111 -25.96 7.59 -6.89
C ASP A 111 -26.21 8.47 -8.13
N GLY A 112 -26.83 9.64 -7.95
CA GLY A 112 -27.25 10.54 -9.01
C GLY A 112 -28.77 10.67 -9.12
N GLU A 113 -29.50 9.66 -8.63
CA GLU A 113 -30.96 9.61 -8.64
C GLU A 113 -31.53 9.59 -7.22
N ASP A 114 -31.03 8.71 -6.35
CA ASP A 114 -31.50 8.57 -4.97
C ASP A 114 -30.34 8.31 -3.98
N TYR A 115 -30.67 8.30 -2.70
CA TYR A 115 -29.80 7.88 -1.62
C TYR A 115 -29.91 6.38 -1.39
N GLU A 116 -28.75 5.73 -1.35
CA GLU A 116 -28.62 4.29 -1.22
C GLU A 116 -27.93 3.94 0.11
N ASP A 117 -28.60 3.12 0.92
CA ASP A 117 -28.08 2.64 2.21
C ASP A 117 -26.85 1.75 2.02
N VAL A 118 -25.79 2.10 2.75
CA VAL A 118 -24.48 1.42 2.73
C VAL A 118 -23.96 1.09 4.12
N LYS A 119 -24.80 1.10 5.15
CA LYS A 119 -24.44 0.84 6.56
C LYS A 119 -23.61 -0.42 6.76
N ASN A 120 -23.97 -1.53 6.15
CA ASN A 120 -23.28 -2.82 6.33
C ASN A 120 -22.21 -3.08 5.26
N THR A 121 -21.51 -2.02 4.83
CA THR A 121 -20.55 -2.11 3.73
C THR A 121 -19.22 -1.45 4.11
N SER A 122 -18.20 -1.72 3.31
CA SER A 122 -16.90 -1.05 3.40
C SER A 122 -17.00 0.48 3.32
N LEU A 123 -18.03 1.05 2.68
CA LEU A 123 -18.22 2.51 2.62
C LEU A 123 -18.55 3.10 4.00
N ALA A 124 -19.45 2.48 4.75
CA ALA A 124 -19.77 2.91 6.12
C ALA A 124 -18.57 2.73 7.05
N GLU A 125 -17.91 1.57 6.95
CA GLU A 125 -16.74 1.26 7.78
C GLU A 125 -15.59 2.26 7.54
N VAL A 126 -15.27 2.56 6.27
CA VAL A 126 -14.23 3.53 5.95
C VAL A 126 -14.63 4.94 6.36
N THR A 127 -15.92 5.31 6.24
CA THR A 127 -16.45 6.60 6.70
C THR A 127 -16.18 6.78 8.20
N GLU A 128 -16.55 5.80 9.02
CA GLU A 128 -16.39 5.91 10.47
C GLU A 128 -14.92 5.95 10.88
N ARG A 129 -14.08 5.11 10.27
CA ARG A 129 -12.63 5.12 10.50
C ARG A 129 -12.01 6.47 10.17
N GLN A 130 -12.44 7.10 9.09
CA GLN A 130 -11.95 8.43 8.69
C GLN A 130 -12.35 9.51 9.71
N LEU A 131 -13.57 9.45 10.25
CA LEU A 131 -14.06 10.39 11.25
C LEU A 131 -13.38 10.23 12.62
N THR A 132 -12.97 9.01 12.99
CA THR A 132 -12.49 8.68 14.34
C THR A 132 -10.98 8.60 14.47
N VAL A 133 -10.27 8.07 13.46
CA VAL A 133 -8.84 7.70 13.55
C VAL A 133 -7.93 8.68 12.80
N GLY A 134 -8.49 9.57 11.97
CA GLY A 134 -7.74 10.60 11.23
C GLY A 134 -6.71 10.05 10.24
N SER A 135 -6.77 8.76 9.91
CA SER A 135 -5.89 8.10 8.92
C SER A 135 -6.47 8.19 7.52
N LYS A 136 -5.63 7.94 6.51
CA LYS A 136 -6.05 7.92 5.10
C LYS A 136 -6.38 6.50 4.66
N TYR A 137 -7.56 6.35 4.08
CA TYR A 137 -8.11 5.08 3.63
C TYR A 137 -8.33 5.15 2.12
N LEU A 138 -8.19 4.00 1.45
CA LEU A 138 -8.46 3.90 0.02
C LEU A 138 -9.42 2.74 -0.25
N LEU A 139 -10.47 3.03 -1.02
CA LEU A 139 -11.39 2.03 -1.55
C LEU A 139 -10.93 1.58 -2.94
N ILE A 140 -10.81 0.28 -3.14
CA ILE A 140 -10.54 -0.33 -4.45
C ILE A 140 -11.87 -0.72 -5.05
N ASN A 141 -12.27 0.03 -6.07
CA ASN A 141 -13.46 -0.23 -6.85
C ASN A 141 -13.17 -1.30 -7.91
N PHE A 142 -14.19 -2.06 -8.25
CA PHE A 142 -14.21 -2.86 -9.45
C PHE A 142 -14.27 -1.96 -10.68
N LYS A 143 -13.58 -2.37 -11.75
CA LYS A 143 -13.55 -1.61 -13.01
C LYS A 143 -14.95 -1.32 -13.51
N ASP A 144 -15.13 -0.13 -14.09
CA ASP A 144 -16.39 0.37 -14.64
C ASP A 144 -17.45 0.61 -13.55
N SER A 145 -17.02 0.93 -12.33
CA SER A 145 -17.90 1.24 -11.20
C SER A 145 -18.81 2.45 -11.47
N GLN A 146 -20.00 2.48 -10.86
CA GLN A 146 -20.91 3.64 -10.88
C GLN A 146 -20.33 4.91 -10.23
N PHE A 147 -19.29 4.80 -9.40
CA PHE A 147 -18.67 5.96 -8.74
C PHE A 147 -17.83 6.77 -9.73
N LYS A 148 -18.44 7.75 -10.41
CA LYS A 148 -17.81 8.53 -11.50
C LYS A 148 -17.34 9.94 -11.10
N ILE A 149 -17.58 10.38 -9.88
CA ILE A 149 -17.14 11.71 -9.41
C ILE A 149 -15.61 11.70 -9.27
N LEU A 150 -14.93 12.41 -10.15
CA LEU A 150 -13.46 12.46 -10.16
C LEU A 150 -12.91 13.17 -8.91
N HIS A 151 -11.83 12.62 -8.37
CA HIS A 151 -11.10 13.26 -7.28
C HIS A 151 -10.33 14.48 -7.81
N GLN A 152 -10.56 15.66 -7.23
CA GLN A 152 -10.06 16.94 -7.76
C GLN A 152 -8.52 17.05 -7.78
N ASN A 153 -7.83 16.32 -6.90
CA ASN A 153 -6.39 16.50 -6.64
C ASN A 153 -5.55 15.25 -6.91
N ILE A 154 -6.16 14.14 -7.36
CA ILE A 154 -5.49 12.85 -7.55
C ILE A 154 -6.06 12.25 -8.83
N ASN A 155 -5.24 12.20 -9.88
CA ASN A 155 -5.63 11.64 -11.17
C ASN A 155 -5.98 10.15 -11.04
N ASP A 156 -6.93 9.69 -11.83
CA ASP A 156 -7.41 8.30 -11.87
C ASP A 156 -8.03 7.80 -10.55
N CYS A 157 -8.33 8.71 -9.62
CA CYS A 157 -9.12 8.46 -8.42
C CYS A 157 -10.50 9.10 -8.52
N CYS A 158 -11.45 8.51 -7.80
CA CYS A 158 -12.80 9.04 -7.62
C CYS A 158 -13.04 9.40 -6.14
N SER A 159 -13.94 10.36 -5.91
CA SER A 159 -14.39 10.76 -4.59
C SER A 159 -15.82 10.28 -4.37
N ILE A 160 -16.03 9.44 -3.36
CA ILE A 160 -17.36 8.93 -2.99
C ILE A 160 -17.87 9.78 -1.83
N GLN A 161 -19.04 10.40 -2.01
CA GLN A 161 -19.67 11.21 -0.97
C GLN A 161 -20.60 10.35 -0.13
N ILE A 162 -20.37 10.29 1.17
CA ILE A 162 -21.20 9.59 2.16
C ILE A 162 -21.84 10.59 3.12
N ILE A 163 -23.11 10.37 3.41
CA ILE A 163 -23.88 11.08 4.43
C ILE A 163 -24.06 10.15 5.62
N LYS A 164 -23.60 10.58 6.80
CA LYS A 164 -23.82 9.87 8.06
C LYS A 164 -25.02 10.48 8.78
N ASN A 165 -25.94 9.64 9.26
CA ASN A 165 -27.07 10.04 10.12
C ASN A 165 -27.91 11.19 9.56
N ASN A 166 -28.15 11.21 8.24
CA ASN A 166 -28.88 12.26 7.53
C ASN A 166 -28.27 13.68 7.67
N ASP A 167 -27.00 13.80 8.06
CA ASP A 167 -26.32 15.10 8.16
C ASP A 167 -25.78 15.54 6.80
N GLU A 168 -26.63 16.17 5.99
CA GLU A 168 -26.23 16.68 4.67
C GLU A 168 -25.21 17.83 4.74
N ARG A 169 -24.99 18.43 5.91
CA ARG A 169 -24.04 19.54 6.08
C ARG A 169 -22.61 19.01 6.26
N ASN A 170 -22.45 17.87 6.92
CA ASN A 170 -21.16 17.27 7.25
C ASN A 170 -20.93 15.99 6.43
N LYS A 171 -20.92 16.14 5.12
CA LYS A 171 -20.62 15.06 4.17
C LYS A 171 -19.17 14.60 4.32
N THR A 172 -18.98 13.28 4.28
CA THR A 172 -17.65 12.67 4.25
C THR A 172 -17.29 12.28 2.82
N TYR A 173 -16.06 12.58 2.41
CA TYR A 173 -15.55 12.23 1.08
C TYR A 173 -14.49 11.15 1.21
N LEU A 174 -14.72 10.02 0.55
CA LEU A 174 -13.83 8.87 0.56
C LEU A 174 -13.06 8.78 -0.75
N ASP A 175 -11.77 8.49 -0.65
CA ASP A 175 -10.93 8.27 -1.82
C ASP A 175 -11.15 6.84 -2.35
N SER A 176 -11.28 6.71 -3.67
CA SER A 176 -11.39 5.42 -4.34
C SER A 176 -10.61 5.38 -5.65
N THR A 177 -10.25 4.19 -6.11
CA THR A 177 -9.66 3.94 -7.43
C THR A 177 -10.11 2.59 -7.98
N GLU A 178 -10.22 2.49 -9.30
CA GLU A 178 -10.43 1.21 -10.01
C GLU A 178 -9.21 0.79 -10.84
N SER A 179 -8.08 1.50 -10.72
CA SER A 179 -6.89 1.29 -11.55
C SER A 179 -5.60 1.25 -10.75
N LYS A 180 -4.58 0.59 -11.33
CA LYS A 180 -3.22 0.56 -10.80
C LYS A 180 -2.61 1.97 -10.75
N THR A 181 -2.78 2.76 -11.81
CA THR A 181 -2.27 4.14 -11.89
C THR A 181 -2.92 5.04 -10.84
N GLY A 182 -4.22 4.90 -10.58
CA GLY A 182 -4.88 5.62 -9.50
C GLY A 182 -4.33 5.26 -8.11
N LEU A 183 -4.00 3.99 -7.87
CA LEU A 183 -3.30 3.59 -6.64
C LEU A 183 -1.91 4.26 -6.53
N GLU A 184 -1.12 4.28 -7.60
CA GLU A 184 0.19 4.94 -7.63
C GLU A 184 0.06 6.45 -7.33
N ASN A 185 -0.88 7.12 -7.99
CA ASN A 185 -1.16 8.55 -7.78
C ASN A 185 -1.63 8.85 -6.34
N TRP A 186 -2.50 8.01 -5.78
CA TRP A 186 -2.99 8.17 -4.42
C TRP A 186 -1.89 7.98 -3.38
N LEU A 187 -1.06 6.96 -3.56
CA LEU A 187 0.09 6.70 -2.70
C LEU A 187 1.10 7.85 -2.76
N GLU A 188 1.37 8.37 -3.96
CA GLU A 188 2.29 9.49 -4.14
C GLU A 188 1.75 10.76 -3.49
N LYS A 189 0.48 11.09 -3.70
CA LYS A 189 -0.14 12.29 -3.11
C LYS A 189 -0.10 12.28 -1.58
N ASN A 190 -0.44 11.14 -0.98
CA ASN A 190 -0.62 11.04 0.47
C ASN A 190 0.68 10.73 1.22
N TYR A 191 1.62 10.05 0.57
CA TYR A 191 2.81 9.52 1.26
C TYR A 191 4.14 9.81 0.57
N LYS A 192 4.14 10.41 -0.63
CA LYS A 192 5.35 10.77 -1.39
C LYS A 192 6.30 9.58 -1.54
N LEU A 193 5.77 8.43 -1.91
CA LEU A 193 6.54 7.18 -1.96
C LEU A 193 7.75 7.26 -2.89
N SER A 194 7.66 8.04 -3.97
CA SER A 194 8.77 8.30 -4.88
C SER A 194 9.99 8.89 -4.17
N GLN A 195 9.80 9.73 -3.15
CA GLN A 195 10.89 10.33 -2.39
C GLN A 195 11.69 9.29 -1.60
N PHE A 196 11.07 8.15 -1.27
CA PHE A 196 11.72 7.06 -0.55
C PHE A 196 12.41 6.05 -1.46
N GLN A 197 12.26 6.19 -2.77
CA GLN A 197 12.96 5.37 -3.76
C GLN A 197 14.16 6.14 -4.30
N TYR A 198 15.27 5.42 -4.46
CA TYR A 198 16.44 5.97 -5.14
C TYR A 198 16.29 5.77 -6.65
N ASP A 199 16.55 6.82 -7.41
CA ASP A 199 16.61 6.73 -8.86
C ASP A 199 18.00 6.22 -9.28
N GLU A 200 18.07 5.01 -9.83
CA GLU A 200 19.32 4.41 -10.31
C GLU A 200 19.92 5.14 -11.53
N SER A 201 19.21 6.09 -12.14
CA SER A 201 19.75 7.01 -13.14
C SER A 201 20.34 8.30 -12.53
N SER A 202 20.20 8.48 -11.21
CA SER A 202 20.72 9.65 -10.50
C SER A 202 22.25 9.74 -10.55
N SER A 203 22.74 10.95 -10.82
CA SER A 203 24.15 11.31 -10.70
C SER A 203 24.58 11.64 -9.27
N SER A 204 23.65 11.58 -8.31
CA SER A 204 23.90 11.84 -6.88
C SER A 204 23.67 10.58 -6.06
N PRO A 205 24.51 10.26 -5.06
CA PRO A 205 24.31 9.13 -4.15
C PRO A 205 22.99 9.24 -3.36
N PRO A 206 22.40 8.13 -2.90
CA PRO A 206 21.11 8.13 -2.21
C PRO A 206 21.15 8.96 -0.93
N ALA A 207 20.01 9.54 -0.55
CA ALA A 207 19.82 10.08 0.79
C ALA A 207 19.52 8.94 1.80
N ASP A 208 19.73 9.18 3.09
CA ASP A 208 19.47 8.21 4.16
C ASP A 208 18.02 7.67 4.11
N TYR A 209 17.04 8.52 3.79
CA TYR A 209 15.64 8.14 3.66
C TYR A 209 15.32 7.33 2.39
N GLN A 210 16.26 7.22 1.44
CA GLN A 210 16.14 6.38 0.24
C GLN A 210 16.76 4.99 0.42
N THR A 211 17.39 4.70 1.56
CA THR A 211 18.00 3.41 1.87
C THR A 211 17.35 2.75 3.09
N ILE A 212 17.79 1.53 3.40
CA ILE A 212 17.42 0.77 4.58
C ILE A 212 17.68 1.51 5.90
N LEU A 213 18.60 2.50 5.93
CA LEU A 213 18.98 3.26 7.12
C LEU A 213 17.85 4.11 7.71
N LYS A 214 16.82 4.42 6.93
CA LYS A 214 15.60 5.09 7.43
C LYS A 214 14.84 4.28 8.45
N ASN A 215 15.03 2.96 8.49
CA ASN A 215 14.35 2.05 9.40
C ASN A 215 14.87 2.26 10.83
N SER A 216 14.27 3.21 11.55
CA SER A 216 14.64 3.54 12.93
C SER A 216 14.35 2.45 13.96
N SER A 217 13.58 1.41 13.61
CA SER A 217 13.44 0.23 14.46
C SER A 217 14.68 -0.66 14.39
N ARG A 218 15.33 -0.76 13.23
CA ARG A 218 16.54 -1.58 12.98
C ARG A 218 17.83 -0.80 13.22
N PHE A 219 17.87 0.48 12.86
CA PHE A 219 19.07 1.32 12.92
C PHE A 219 18.94 2.46 13.93
N GLU A 220 20.06 2.84 14.53
CA GLU A 220 20.24 4.06 15.30
C GLU A 220 21.33 4.92 14.66
N LYS A 221 21.07 6.22 14.49
CA LYS A 221 22.09 7.18 14.03
C LYS A 221 22.98 7.52 15.22
N ILE A 222 24.29 7.35 15.11
CA ILE A 222 25.21 7.47 16.26
C ILE A 222 25.81 8.88 16.45
N GLY A 223 25.38 9.87 15.66
CA GLY A 223 25.88 11.24 15.73
C GLY A 223 27.33 11.42 15.24
N ARG A 224 27.85 10.42 14.50
CA ARG A 224 29.17 10.43 13.88
C ARG A 224 29.02 10.41 12.36
N GLU A 225 30.05 10.90 11.68
CA GLU A 225 30.09 10.94 10.22
C GLU A 225 31.42 10.41 9.69
N TYR A 226 31.36 9.80 8.50
CA TYR A 226 32.49 9.43 7.69
C TYR A 226 32.22 9.88 6.26
N ASP A 227 33.17 10.59 5.66
CA ASP A 227 33.05 11.16 4.30
C ASP A 227 31.76 11.99 4.07
N GLY A 228 31.40 12.80 5.08
CA GLY A 228 30.18 13.64 5.05
C GLY A 228 28.88 12.86 5.14
N ARG A 229 28.93 11.56 5.44
CA ARG A 229 27.76 10.69 5.62
C ARG A 229 27.63 10.23 7.04
N SER A 230 26.39 10.21 7.49
CA SER A 230 26.04 9.76 8.83
C SER A 230 26.30 8.27 9.00
N ILE A 231 26.93 7.91 10.11
CA ILE A 231 27.14 6.52 10.52
C ILE A 231 25.91 6.09 11.32
N TYR A 232 25.42 4.90 11.00
CA TYR A 232 24.34 4.22 11.68
C TYR A 232 24.85 2.94 12.31
N ARG A 233 24.23 2.53 13.41
CA ARG A 233 24.46 1.26 14.06
C ARG A 233 23.21 0.41 13.96
N GLU A 234 23.36 -0.81 13.46
CA GLU A 234 22.29 -1.81 13.46
C GLU A 234 22.13 -2.35 14.88
N LYS A 235 20.92 -2.30 15.42
CA LYS A 235 20.67 -2.60 16.84
C LYS A 235 20.91 -4.07 17.21
N GLU A 236 20.60 -4.98 16.30
CA GLU A 236 20.71 -6.42 16.54
C GLU A 236 22.16 -6.90 16.54
N THR A 237 22.94 -6.51 15.52
CA THR A 237 24.30 -6.99 15.29
C THR A 237 25.38 -6.07 15.87
N ALA A 238 24.98 -4.84 16.22
CA ALA A 238 25.87 -3.71 16.49
C ALA A 238 26.79 -3.33 15.31
N TYR A 239 26.52 -3.83 14.10
CA TYR A 239 27.29 -3.47 12.91
C TYR A 239 27.09 -2.00 12.55
N TYR A 240 28.10 -1.41 11.94
CA TYR A 240 28.06 -0.03 11.51
C TYR A 240 27.86 0.07 10.01
N TRP A 241 27.02 1.02 9.60
CA TRP A 241 26.57 1.20 8.24
C TRP A 241 26.66 2.67 7.88
N TYR A 242 27.10 2.99 6.66
CA TYR A 242 26.95 4.32 6.09
C TYR A 242 26.80 4.21 4.57
N ILE A 243 26.26 5.26 3.93
CA ILE A 243 26.12 5.32 2.46
C ILE A 243 27.47 5.66 1.84
N ASP A 244 27.92 4.89 0.85
CA ASP A 244 29.09 5.29 0.07
C ASP A 244 28.74 6.51 -0.80
N ASN A 245 29.42 7.63 -0.55
CA ASN A 245 29.16 8.90 -1.21
C ASN A 245 29.79 9.01 -2.60
N LEU A 246 30.65 8.05 -2.98
CA LEU A 246 31.37 8.04 -4.26
C LEU A 246 30.64 7.24 -5.34
N HIS A 247 29.68 6.42 -4.96
CA HIS A 247 28.93 5.57 -5.88
C HIS A 247 27.47 6.02 -6.02
N CYS A 248 27.07 6.33 -7.25
CA CYS A 248 25.71 6.73 -7.61
C CYS A 248 25.10 5.80 -8.66
N GLY A 249 23.82 6.02 -8.93
CA GLY A 249 23.02 5.21 -9.83
C GLY A 249 23.05 3.73 -9.46
N LYS A 250 23.19 2.85 -10.45
CA LYS A 250 23.27 1.39 -10.26
C LYS A 250 24.42 0.90 -9.37
N LYS A 251 25.41 1.75 -9.08
CA LYS A 251 26.54 1.40 -8.20
C LYS A 251 26.31 1.81 -6.76
N ALA A 252 25.26 2.59 -6.47
CA ALA A 252 24.97 3.05 -5.12
C ALA A 252 24.81 1.87 -4.15
N HIS A 253 25.50 1.94 -3.03
CA HIS A 253 25.51 0.91 -2.02
C HIS A 253 25.82 1.49 -0.64
N LEU A 254 25.73 0.65 0.38
CA LEU A 254 26.14 0.95 1.75
C LEU A 254 27.39 0.16 2.10
N GLU A 255 28.23 0.77 2.91
CA GLU A 255 29.45 0.14 3.43
C GLU A 255 29.15 -0.38 4.83
N VAL A 256 29.49 -1.64 5.09
CA VAL A 256 29.11 -2.33 6.33
C VAL A 256 30.34 -2.79 7.08
N PHE A 257 30.40 -2.52 8.38
CA PHE A 257 31.52 -2.84 9.25
C PHE A 257 31.05 -3.65 10.45
N TYR A 258 31.91 -4.57 10.90
CA TYR A 258 31.69 -5.26 12.17
C TYR A 258 31.61 -4.27 13.34
N SER A 259 31.10 -4.73 14.48
CA SER A 259 30.76 -3.92 15.66
C SER A 259 31.90 -3.14 16.33
N GLN A 260 33.16 -3.36 15.93
CA GLN A 260 34.30 -2.56 16.37
C GLN A 260 34.73 -1.48 15.35
N GLY A 261 34.13 -1.43 14.16
CA GLY A 261 34.53 -0.55 13.06
C GLY A 261 35.90 -0.88 12.42
N LYS A 262 36.65 -1.85 12.95
CA LYS A 262 38.02 -2.16 12.53
C LYS A 262 38.13 -2.99 11.25
N LYS A 263 37.06 -3.68 10.88
CA LYS A 263 37.03 -4.60 9.74
C LYS A 263 35.78 -4.34 8.91
N HIS A 264 35.99 -4.12 7.61
CA HIS A 264 34.92 -4.10 6.62
C HIS A 264 34.30 -5.49 6.50
N LEU A 265 32.97 -5.56 6.56
CA LEU A 265 32.20 -6.78 6.33
C LEU A 265 31.93 -6.99 4.83
N GLY A 266 31.67 -5.91 4.10
CA GLY A 266 31.29 -5.93 2.69
C GLY A 266 30.33 -4.79 2.35
N GLU A 267 29.87 -4.78 1.10
CA GLU A 267 28.91 -3.79 0.61
C GLU A 267 27.49 -4.35 0.73
N SER A 268 26.51 -3.48 0.92
CA SER A 268 25.09 -3.82 0.88
C SER A 268 24.38 -3.05 -0.22
N ASP A 269 23.41 -3.66 -0.88
CA ASP A 269 22.42 -2.90 -1.65
C ASP A 269 21.61 -1.97 -0.74
N LEU A 270 20.75 -1.13 -1.35
CA LEU A 270 19.97 -0.11 -0.63
C LEU A 270 18.90 -0.71 0.29
N GLU A 271 18.68 -2.02 0.18
CA GLU A 271 17.69 -2.84 0.89
C GLU A 271 18.30 -3.60 2.07
N GLY A 272 19.62 -3.61 2.22
CA GLY A 272 20.30 -4.28 3.33
C GLY A 272 20.78 -5.70 3.02
N ASN A 273 20.79 -6.13 1.76
CA ASN A 273 21.38 -7.40 1.34
C ASN A 273 22.89 -7.24 1.22
N ILE A 274 23.63 -7.84 2.16
CA ILE A 274 25.09 -7.71 2.26
C ILE A 274 25.77 -8.74 1.34
N ASP A 275 26.67 -8.25 0.50
CA ASP A 275 27.66 -9.05 -0.23
C ASP A 275 29.01 -9.02 0.49
N SER A 276 29.25 -10.03 1.32
CA SER A 276 30.51 -10.16 2.07
C SER A 276 31.73 -10.45 1.18
N THR A 277 31.53 -10.83 -0.08
CA THR A 277 32.65 -11.09 -1.01
C THR A 277 33.38 -9.81 -1.41
N LYS A 278 32.72 -8.65 -1.22
CA LYS A 278 33.29 -7.31 -1.43
C LYS A 278 33.96 -6.71 -0.19
N SER A 279 34.24 -7.53 0.83
CA SER A 279 35.03 -7.12 1.99
C SER A 279 36.40 -6.56 1.56
N ASP A 280 36.81 -5.44 2.15
CA ASP A 280 38.13 -4.84 1.92
C ASP A 280 38.88 -4.78 3.26
N PRO A 281 39.98 -5.54 3.43
CA PRO A 281 40.70 -5.60 4.70
C PRO A 281 41.34 -4.27 5.11
N ASN A 282 41.45 -3.30 4.20
CA ASN A 282 42.04 -1.99 4.47
C ASN A 282 41.01 -0.95 4.94
N LYS A 283 39.71 -1.19 4.67
CA LYS A 283 38.64 -0.28 5.10
C LYS A 283 38.35 -0.46 6.59
N ARG A 284 38.31 0.65 7.33
CA ARG A 284 37.96 0.74 8.75
C ARG A 284 37.41 2.11 9.09
N ILE A 285 36.49 2.17 10.05
CA ILE A 285 35.85 3.40 10.51
C ILE A 285 35.99 3.63 12.02
N ASP A 286 36.74 2.78 12.73
CA ASP A 286 36.89 2.83 14.19
C ASP A 286 37.48 4.14 14.73
N LYS A 287 38.17 4.93 13.89
CA LYS A 287 38.64 6.28 14.25
C LYS A 287 37.52 7.32 14.35
N TYR A 288 36.34 7.01 13.85
CA TYR A 288 35.18 7.90 13.75
C TYR A 288 34.05 7.51 14.70
N LEU A 289 34.17 6.37 15.41
CA LEU A 289 33.20 5.88 16.39
C LEU A 289 33.52 6.48 17.78
#